data_AF-A0A2E8R8P4-F1
#
_entry.id   AF-A0A2E8R8P4-F1
#
_cell.length_a   1.000
_cell.length_b   1.000
_cell.length_c   1.000
_cell.angle_alpha   90.00
_cell.angle_beta   90.00
_cell.angle_gamma   90.00
#
_symmetry.space_group_name_H-M   'P 1'
#
loop_
_entity.id
_entity.type
_entity.pdbx_description
1 polymer ?
#
loop_
_entity_poly.entity_id
_entity_poly.type
_entity_poly.pdbx_seq_one_letter_code
_entity_poly.pdbx_strand_id
1 'polypeptide(L)'
;MIYVSAHGTNEVRRKFTEAITWWFIDKQLPRYKNLSISVDITKVDDAQGTCIYDGEVFHIEVDKSLKGKDFIECLFHELVHVEQHLKNLYEINEEHQHIPYTDRVFEQDAYTRSELLCEEYINKEWTDYARRSTKIRDLVA
;
A
#
# COMPACT_ATOMS: atom_id res chain seq x y z
N MET A 1 -10.84 5.20 15.99
CA MET A 1 -11.04 5.98 14.76
C MET A 1 -9.92 5.60 13.79
N ILE A 2 -10.19 5.55 12.49
CA ILE A 2 -9.14 5.34 11.48
C ILE A 2 -8.69 6.70 10.97
N TYR A 3 -7.38 6.91 10.91
CA TYR A 3 -6.75 8.11 10.38
C TYR A 3 -5.72 7.72 9.32
N VAL A 4 -5.78 8.40 8.17
CA VAL A 4 -4.82 8.24 7.07
C VAL A 4 -4.40 9.63 6.65
N SER A 5 -3.09 9.86 6.58
CA SER A 5 -2.51 11.08 6.02
C SER A 5 -1.36 10.76 5.09
N ALA A 6 -1.28 11.46 3.98
CA ALA A 6 -0.08 11.48 3.14
C ALA A 6 0.65 12.82 3.29
N HIS A 7 1.96 12.78 3.13
CA HIS A 7 2.87 13.91 3.27
C HIS A 7 3.91 13.93 2.14
N GLY A 8 4.63 15.04 2.03
CA GLY A 8 5.53 15.29 0.90
C GLY A 8 4.81 15.59 -0.41
N THR A 9 5.59 15.78 -1.48
CA THR A 9 5.13 15.99 -2.87
C THR A 9 3.99 17.02 -3.07
N ASN A 10 3.25 16.95 -4.18
CA ASN A 10 2.10 17.82 -4.46
C ASN A 10 0.79 17.22 -3.90
N GLU A 11 -0.22 18.08 -3.72
CA GLU A 11 -1.50 17.71 -3.10
C GLU A 11 -2.25 16.59 -3.86
N VAL A 12 -2.17 16.57 -5.19
CA VAL A 12 -2.84 15.56 -6.01
C VAL A 12 -2.27 14.18 -5.71
N ARG A 13 -0.94 14.06 -5.64
CA ARG A 13 -0.27 12.79 -5.34
C ARG A 13 -0.53 12.34 -3.90
N ARG A 14 -0.63 13.26 -2.94
CA ARG A 14 -1.03 12.93 -1.56
C ARG A 14 -2.45 12.37 -1.49
N LYS A 15 -3.43 13.07 -2.07
CA LYS A 15 -4.82 12.60 -2.14
C LYS A 15 -4.95 11.25 -2.84
N PHE A 16 -4.17 11.04 -3.90
CA PHE A 16 -4.11 9.76 -4.60
C PHE A 16 -3.58 8.63 -3.71
N THR A 17 -2.52 8.91 -2.94
CA THR A 17 -1.92 7.98 -1.98
C THR A 17 -2.92 7.62 -0.88
N GLU A 18 -3.57 8.62 -0.27
CA GLU A 18 -4.61 8.42 0.74
C GLU A 18 -5.76 7.58 0.19
N ALA A 19 -6.21 7.82 -1.04
CA ALA A 19 -7.29 7.05 -1.67
C ALA A 19 -6.94 5.57 -1.85
N ILE A 20 -5.69 5.26 -2.25
CA ILE A 20 -5.20 3.88 -2.34
C ILE A 20 -5.17 3.23 -0.96
N THR A 21 -4.64 3.93 0.04
CA THR A 21 -4.57 3.43 1.42
C THR A 21 -5.96 3.16 1.99
N TRP A 22 -6.93 4.05 1.78
CA TRP A 22 -8.32 3.81 2.19
C TRP A 22 -8.92 2.59 1.50
N TRP A 23 -8.72 2.43 0.19
CA TRP A 23 -9.18 1.25 -0.55
C TRP A 23 -8.59 -0.04 0.03
N PHE A 24 -7.30 -0.04 0.37
CA PHE A 24 -6.66 -1.18 1.03
C PHE A 24 -7.29 -1.48 2.39
N ILE A 25 -7.46 -0.48 3.24
CA ILE A 25 -8.03 -0.64 4.58
C ILE A 25 -9.45 -1.21 4.50
N ASP A 26 -10.30 -0.64 3.65
CA ASP A 26 -11.69 -1.09 3.49
C ASP A 26 -11.77 -2.55 3.06
N LYS A 27 -10.80 -2.99 2.24
CA LYS A 27 -10.75 -4.35 1.69
C LYS A 27 -10.10 -5.36 2.63
N GLN A 28 -8.88 -5.09 3.09
CA GLN A 28 -8.03 -6.04 3.82
C GLN A 28 -8.23 -5.96 5.34
N LEU A 29 -8.63 -4.78 5.84
CA LEU A 29 -8.75 -4.47 7.26
C LEU A 29 -10.16 -4.01 7.69
N PRO A 30 -11.28 -4.56 7.17
CA PRO A 30 -12.63 -4.03 7.39
C PRO A 30 -13.09 -4.05 8.86
N ARG A 31 -12.49 -4.94 9.67
CA ARG A 31 -12.80 -5.13 11.09
C ARG A 31 -12.03 -4.18 12.01
N TYR A 32 -10.95 -3.58 11.56
CA TYR A 32 -10.15 -2.66 12.36
C TYR A 32 -10.86 -1.29 12.43
N LYS A 33 -10.92 -0.70 13.62
CA LYS A 33 -11.61 0.59 13.87
C LYS A 33 -10.71 1.65 14.50
N ASN A 34 -9.51 1.25 14.92
CA ASN A 34 -8.47 2.11 15.51
C ASN A 34 -7.18 1.80 14.75
N LEU A 35 -6.80 2.68 13.83
CA LEU A 35 -5.64 2.50 12.97
C LEU A 35 -5.21 3.88 12.48
N SER A 36 -3.93 4.21 12.65
CA SER A 36 -3.34 5.44 12.14
C SER A 36 -2.22 5.07 11.18
N ILE A 37 -2.31 5.55 9.94
CA ILE A 37 -1.26 5.37 8.92
C ILE A 37 -0.83 6.74 8.42
N SER A 38 0.47 7.02 8.50
CA SER A 38 1.12 8.19 7.91
C SER A 38 1.99 7.75 6.76
N VAL A 39 1.81 8.31 5.56
CA VAL A 39 2.58 7.97 4.36
C VAL A 39 3.42 9.16 3.90
N ASP A 40 4.74 9.05 3.99
CA ASP A 40 5.71 10.07 3.58
C ASP A 40 6.29 9.75 2.19
N ILE A 41 6.00 10.62 1.22
CA ILE A 41 6.51 10.49 -0.15
C ILE A 41 7.82 11.28 -0.25
N THR A 42 8.92 10.64 0.13
CA THR A 42 10.24 11.25 0.33
C THR A 42 11.34 10.51 -0.44
N LYS A 43 12.59 10.96 -0.33
CA LYS A 43 13.73 10.16 -0.82
C LYS A 43 13.97 9.04 0.19
N VAL A 44 13.99 7.80 -0.27
CA VAL A 44 14.33 6.62 0.55
C VAL A 44 15.70 6.13 0.09
N ASP A 45 16.60 5.87 1.03
CA ASP A 45 17.93 5.33 0.75
C ASP A 45 17.91 3.80 0.88
N ASP A 46 18.57 3.11 -0.05
CA ASP A 46 18.73 1.65 -0.09
C ASP A 46 17.44 0.80 -0.20
N ALA A 47 16.27 1.43 -0.30
CA ALA A 47 14.98 0.78 -0.50
C ALA A 47 14.02 1.63 -1.35
N GLN A 48 12.91 1.03 -1.76
CA GLN A 48 11.82 1.71 -2.49
C GLN A 48 10.70 2.17 -1.55
N GLY A 49 10.52 1.48 -0.43
CA GLY A 49 9.59 1.82 0.62
C GLY A 49 10.01 1.21 1.96
N THR A 50 9.41 1.69 3.04
CA THR A 50 9.60 1.17 4.39
C THR A 50 8.29 1.26 5.18
N CYS A 51 8.14 0.40 6.18
CA CYS A 51 7.04 0.44 7.14
C CYS A 51 7.56 0.25 8.56
N ILE A 52 7.28 1.21 9.44
CA ILE A 52 7.67 1.18 10.86
C ILE A 52 6.45 1.50 11.72
N TYR A 53 6.24 0.72 12.78
CA TYR A 53 5.21 0.99 13.78
C TYR A 53 5.84 1.54 15.06
N ASP A 54 5.37 2.70 15.53
CA ASP A 54 5.89 3.35 16.74
C ASP A 54 5.08 3.01 18.03
N GLY A 55 4.06 2.15 17.91
CA GLY A 55 3.13 1.82 18.99
C GLY A 55 1.78 2.53 18.91
N GLU A 56 1.64 3.56 18.06
CA GLU A 56 0.38 4.27 17.82
C GLU A 56 0.09 4.43 16.33
N VAL A 57 1.11 4.72 15.52
CA VAL A 57 1.03 5.06 14.10
C VAL A 57 1.95 4.15 13.29
N PHE A 58 1.45 3.68 12.15
CA PHE A 58 2.29 3.09 11.11
C PHE A 58 2.83 4.21 10.22
N HIS A 59 4.14 4.39 10.26
CA HIS A 59 4.87 5.30 9.38
C HIS A 59 5.34 4.51 8.17
N ILE A 60 4.87 4.92 7.00
CA ILE A 60 5.25 4.35 5.72
C ILE A 60 6.03 5.40 4.95
N GLU A 61 7.20 5.05 4.44
CA GLU A 61 7.91 5.89 3.48
C GLU A 61 7.85 5.23 2.09
N VAL A 62 7.65 6.03 1.05
CA VAL A 62 7.69 5.54 -0.35
C VAL A 62 8.55 6.49 -1.18
N ASP A 63 9.49 5.92 -1.95
CA ASP A 63 10.43 6.73 -2.71
C ASP A 63 9.72 7.63 -3.74
N LYS A 64 10.03 8.92 -3.67
CA LYS A 64 9.39 9.96 -4.46
C LYS A 64 9.67 9.83 -5.96
N SER A 65 10.73 9.13 -6.35
CA SER A 65 11.08 8.89 -7.75
C SER A 65 10.12 7.90 -8.42
N LEU A 66 9.51 6.98 -7.65
CA LEU A 66 8.52 6.02 -8.17
C LEU A 66 7.31 6.73 -8.81
N LYS A 67 6.76 6.10 -9.85
CA LYS A 67 5.61 6.59 -10.63
C LYS A 67 4.68 5.43 -11.01
N GLY A 68 3.45 5.76 -11.39
CA GLY A 68 2.53 4.81 -12.03
C GLY A 68 2.35 3.53 -11.24
N LYS A 69 2.49 2.38 -11.91
CA LYS A 69 2.35 1.05 -11.31
C LYS A 69 3.33 0.83 -10.17
N ASP A 70 4.62 1.14 -10.36
CA ASP A 70 5.67 0.90 -9.37
C ASP A 70 5.39 1.61 -8.04
N PHE A 71 4.84 2.83 -8.09
CA PHE A 71 4.44 3.55 -6.89
C PHE A 71 3.27 2.88 -6.16
N ILE A 72 2.26 2.43 -6.90
CA ILE A 72 1.07 1.78 -6.34
C ILE A 72 1.45 0.43 -5.72
N GLU A 73 2.26 -0.35 -6.42
CA GLU A 73 2.71 -1.67 -5.99
C GLU A 73 3.59 -1.58 -4.74
N CYS A 74 4.56 -0.65 -4.73
CA CYS A 74 5.38 -0.39 -3.53
C CYS A 74 4.53 0.06 -2.34
N LEU A 75 3.57 0.96 -2.54
CA LEU A 75 2.65 1.35 -1.46
C LEU A 75 1.84 0.16 -0.94
N PHE A 76 1.35 -0.72 -1.82
CA PHE A 76 0.64 -1.93 -1.38
C PHE A 76 1.55 -2.92 -0.63
N HIS A 77 2.82 -3.04 -1.02
CA HIS A 77 3.80 -3.86 -0.31
C HIS A 77 3.91 -3.41 1.15
N GLU A 78 4.13 -2.12 1.39
CA GLU A 78 4.21 -1.57 2.75
C GLU A 78 2.89 -1.71 3.52
N LEU A 79 1.73 -1.55 2.85
CA LEU A 79 0.42 -1.76 3.47
C LEU A 79 0.16 -3.23 3.83
N VAL A 80 0.69 -4.18 3.06
CA VAL A 80 0.65 -5.60 3.42
C VAL A 80 1.43 -5.84 4.71
N HIS A 81 2.58 -5.18 4.92
CA HIS A 81 3.29 -5.27 6.21
C HIS A 81 2.45 -4.72 7.37
N VAL A 82 1.70 -3.63 7.19
CA VAL A 82 0.74 -3.14 8.19
C VAL A 82 -0.26 -4.23 8.56
N GLU A 83 -0.84 -4.89 7.57
CA GLU A 83 -1.79 -5.97 7.81
C GLU A 83 -1.15 -7.18 8.49
N GLN A 84 0.03 -7.60 8.05
CA GLN A 84 0.77 -8.72 8.62
C GLN A 84 1.06 -8.47 10.10
N HIS A 85 1.45 -7.24 10.46
CA HIS A 85 1.64 -6.81 11.83
C HIS A 85 0.33 -6.86 12.62
N LEU A 86 -0.74 -6.23 12.12
CA LEU A 86 -2.04 -6.16 12.81
C LEU A 86 -2.72 -7.51 13.00
N LYS A 87 -2.45 -8.48 12.12
CA LYS A 87 -3.02 -9.83 12.16
C LYS A 87 -2.06 -10.87 12.77
N ASN A 88 -0.83 -10.48 13.11
CA ASN A 88 0.23 -11.35 13.60
C ASN A 88 0.45 -12.59 12.70
N LEU A 89 0.59 -12.39 11.39
CA LEU A 89 0.54 -13.50 10.41
C LEU A 89 1.81 -14.36 10.33
N TYR A 90 2.96 -13.89 10.83
CA TYR A 90 4.26 -14.56 10.63
C TYR A 90 5.20 -14.50 11.84
N GLU A 91 4.72 -14.05 13.01
CA GLU A 91 5.55 -13.91 14.23
C GLU A 91 6.89 -13.19 13.95
N ILE A 92 6.83 -12.11 13.15
CA ILE A 92 8.02 -11.38 12.68
C ILE A 92 8.81 -10.88 13.90
N ASN A 93 10.04 -11.35 14.02
CA ASN A 93 10.92 -11.11 15.15
C ASN A 93 12.37 -10.93 14.68
N GLU A 94 13.27 -10.59 15.61
CA GLU A 94 14.68 -10.31 15.32
C GLU A 94 15.44 -11.50 14.70
N GLU A 95 15.03 -12.75 14.94
CA GLU A 95 15.70 -13.93 14.38
C GLU A 95 15.64 -13.97 12.85
N HIS A 96 14.61 -13.35 12.25
CA HIS A 96 14.46 -13.24 10.80
C HIS A 96 15.53 -12.36 10.16
N GLN A 97 16.28 -11.56 10.93
CA GLN A 97 17.39 -10.76 10.41
C GLN A 97 18.51 -11.62 9.81
N HIS A 98 18.66 -12.86 10.28
CA HIS A 98 19.65 -13.82 9.75
C HIS A 98 19.23 -14.48 8.43
N ILE A 99 17.95 -14.38 8.07
CA ILE A 99 17.42 -14.92 6.82
C ILE A 99 17.64 -13.87 5.73
N PRO A 100 18.21 -14.22 4.57
CA PRO A 100 18.28 -13.33 3.41
C PRO A 100 16.91 -12.74 3.11
N TYR A 101 16.85 -11.44 2.80
CA TYR A 101 15.61 -10.71 2.62
C TYR A 101 14.62 -11.42 1.67
N THR A 102 15.11 -11.91 0.53
CA THR A 102 14.32 -12.63 -0.49
C THR A 102 13.72 -13.94 -0.01
N ASP A 103 14.26 -14.52 1.05
CA ASP A 103 13.88 -15.84 1.55
C ASP A 103 12.92 -15.72 2.75
N ARG A 104 12.64 -14.50 3.22
CA ARG A 104 11.69 -14.24 4.28
C ARG A 104 10.27 -14.45 3.77
N VAL A 105 9.52 -15.35 4.40
CA VAL A 105 8.17 -15.73 3.96
C VAL A 105 7.21 -14.52 3.93
N PHE A 106 7.33 -13.61 4.89
CA PHE A 106 6.50 -12.41 4.94
C PHE A 106 6.82 -11.41 3.82
N GLU A 107 8.07 -11.36 3.34
CA GLU A 107 8.46 -10.56 2.17
C GLU A 107 7.93 -11.18 0.87
N GLN A 108 8.02 -12.50 0.73
CA GLN A 108 7.45 -13.22 -0.43
C GLN A 108 5.92 -13.06 -0.49
N ASP A 109 5.24 -13.14 0.65
CA ASP A 109 3.82 -12.83 0.78
C ASP A 109 3.53 -11.38 0.39
N ALA A 110 4.31 -10.43 0.90
CA ALA A 110 4.14 -9.01 0.60
C ALA A 110 4.28 -8.73 -0.90
N TYR A 111 5.32 -9.25 -1.57
CA TYR A 111 5.49 -9.11 -3.02
C TYR A 111 4.33 -9.73 -3.82
N THR A 112 3.94 -10.96 -3.48
CA THR A 112 2.86 -11.65 -4.20
C THR A 112 1.54 -10.89 -4.06
N ARG A 113 1.25 -10.41 -2.85
CA ARG A 113 -0.02 -9.73 -2.56
C ARG A 113 -0.02 -8.30 -3.08
N SER A 114 1.10 -7.59 -3.06
CA SER A 114 1.20 -6.25 -3.63
C SER A 114 0.92 -6.26 -5.13
N GLU A 115 1.45 -7.25 -5.85
CA GLU A 115 1.19 -7.42 -7.28
C GLU A 115 -0.30 -7.66 -7.56
N LEU A 116 -0.91 -8.64 -6.89
CA LEU A 116 -2.34 -8.95 -7.05
C LEU A 116 -3.26 -7.77 -6.70
N LEU A 117 -2.95 -7.05 -5.62
CA LEU A 117 -3.71 -5.86 -5.21
C LEU A 117 -3.56 -4.72 -6.21
N CYS A 118 -2.35 -4.52 -6.76
CA CYS A 118 -2.08 -3.53 -7.78
C CYS A 118 -2.88 -3.80 -9.05
N GLU A 119 -2.87 -5.04 -9.54
CA GLU A 119 -3.67 -5.45 -10.70
C GLU A 119 -5.16 -5.23 -10.47
N GLU A 120 -5.69 -5.65 -9.33
CA GLU A 120 -7.11 -5.50 -9.03
C GLU A 120 -7.51 -4.02 -8.90
N TYR A 121 -6.70 -3.20 -8.23
CA TYR A 121 -6.94 -1.77 -8.10
C TYR A 121 -6.96 -1.08 -9.47
N ILE A 122 -5.98 -1.35 -10.32
CA ILE A 122 -5.91 -0.78 -11.68
C ILE A 122 -7.10 -1.22 -12.53
N ASN A 123 -7.47 -2.50 -12.47
CA ASN A 123 -8.62 -3.02 -13.21
C ASN A 123 -9.95 -2.41 -12.75
N LYS A 124 -10.12 -2.21 -11.44
CA LYS A 124 -11.28 -1.49 -10.89
C LYS A 124 -11.32 -0.05 -11.39
N GLU A 125 -10.22 0.70 -11.27
CA GLU A 125 -10.18 2.11 -11.69
C GLU A 125 -10.43 2.27 -13.19
N TRP A 126 -9.90 1.34 -14.00
CA TRP A 126 -10.24 1.28 -15.42
C TRP A 126 -11.74 1.01 -15.60
N THR A 127 -12.29 -0.03 -14.97
CA THR A 127 -13.73 -0.33 -15.08
C THR A 127 -14.61 0.86 -14.70
N ASP A 128 -14.25 1.58 -13.63
CA ASP A 128 -14.98 2.77 -13.18
C ASP A 128 -14.84 3.94 -14.16
N TYR A 129 -13.65 4.16 -14.73
CA TYR A 129 -13.45 5.16 -15.78
C TYR A 129 -14.26 4.82 -17.05
N ALA A 130 -14.26 3.56 -17.47
CA ALA A 130 -15.04 3.07 -18.62
C ALA A 130 -16.53 3.34 -18.45
N ARG A 131 -17.06 3.10 -17.24
CA ARG A 131 -18.47 3.35 -16.90
C ARG A 131 -18.85 4.83 -16.91
N ARG A 132 -17.93 5.72 -16.51
CA ARG A 132 -18.14 7.17 -16.46
C ARG A 132 -18.01 7.84 -17.84
N SER A 133 -17.24 7.26 -18.74
CA SER A 133 -17.02 7.79 -20.08
C SER A 133 -18.07 7.28 -21.07
N THR A 134 -18.99 8.15 -21.51
CA THR A 134 -20.07 7.80 -22.46
C THR A 134 -19.56 7.13 -23.73
N LYS A 135 -18.42 7.61 -24.29
CA LYS A 135 -17.83 7.06 -25.51
C LYS A 135 -17.25 5.65 -25.34
N ILE A 136 -16.81 5.31 -24.13
CA ILE A 136 -16.20 4.00 -23.83
C ILE A 136 -17.28 3.02 -23.37
N ARG A 137 -18.34 3.49 -22.69
CA ARG A 137 -19.43 2.65 -22.22
C ARG A 137 -20.07 1.83 -23.33
N ASP A 138 -20.13 2.37 -24.54
CA ASP A 138 -20.67 1.71 -25.74
C ASP A 138 -19.71 0.66 -26.36
N LEU A 139 -18.43 0.65 -25.99
CA LEU A 139 -17.43 -0.36 -26.43
C LEU A 139 -17.35 -1.57 -25.50
N VAL A 140 -17.91 -1.48 -24.29
CA VAL A 140 -17.84 -2.51 -23.24
C VAL A 140 -19.21 -3.18 -22.99
N ALA A 141 -20.28 -2.66 -23.61
CA ALA A 141 -21.63 -3.24 -23.59
C ALA A 141 -21.77 -4.35 -24.64
#